data_AF-A0A165C1Q3-F1
#
_entry.id   AF-A0A165C1Q3-F1
#
_cell.length_a   1.000
_cell.length_b   1.000
_cell.length_c   1.000
_cell.angle_alpha   90.00
_cell.angle_beta   90.00
_cell.angle_gamma   90.00
#
_symmetry.space_group_name_H-M   'P 1'
#
loop_
_entity.id
_entity.type
_entity.pdbx_description
1 polymer ?
#
loop_
_entity_poly.entity_id
_entity_poly.type
_entity_poly.pdbx_seq_one_letter_code
_entity_poly.pdbx_strand_id
1 'polypeptide(L)'
;MRLPSPWAVSTRETKLSILPFHREVGGRKAGACRAGPRESGRGVCFPRSTCAPAPCRASVPAHRPTQRANPTMRPSLLAPSLLPLACALQVYHRLLLPSLPAPTWSLRASLDLTAAPPSYAPAPQAADALLASGAGAGGGGEGVYQVALAQEGSREEDWPFAGVRACYALSAASDSLILRLSSAGEPYTLAYALVPAPAPAPSASCPPTSLAPSDLFHNTTLVLRSPDRIPPLALKVPPKLSESGEAVKPEPEKSFIQKYWMYLLPVMLLLLVAPGGGEGEGGGGGGGR
;
A
#
# COMPACT_ATOMS: atom_id res chain seq x y z
N MET A 1 -15.28 -7.84 36.34
CA MET A 1 -15.43 -6.75 35.36
C MET A 1 -14.13 -6.64 34.57
N ARG A 2 -14.12 -7.06 33.29
CA ARG A 2 -12.95 -6.95 32.40
C ARG A 2 -13.12 -5.68 31.56
N LEU A 3 -12.12 -4.80 31.61
CA LEU A 3 -12.04 -3.61 30.76
C LEU A 3 -11.76 -4.02 29.30
N PRO A 4 -12.35 -3.34 28.30
CA PRO A 4 -12.08 -3.61 26.89
C PRO A 4 -10.78 -2.91 26.43
N SER A 5 -10.00 -3.63 25.63
CA SER A 5 -8.78 -3.15 24.96
C SER A 5 -9.12 -2.19 23.79
N PRO A 6 -8.46 -1.02 23.65
CA PRO A 6 -8.80 -0.05 22.62
C PRO A 6 -7.75 0.05 21.51
N TRP A 7 -7.57 -0.98 20.68
CA TRP A 7 -6.69 -0.89 19.50
C TRP A 7 -7.33 -1.63 18.31
N ALA A 8 -8.25 -0.96 17.63
CA ALA A 8 -8.69 -1.35 16.29
C ALA A 8 -7.97 -0.43 15.29
N VAL A 9 -6.86 -0.92 14.73
CA VAL A 9 -6.12 -0.25 13.66
C VAL A 9 -6.90 -0.46 12.36
N SER A 10 -7.39 0.63 11.77
CA SER A 10 -8.09 0.61 10.48
C SER A 10 -7.06 0.65 9.35
N THR A 11 -6.74 -0.51 8.79
CA THR A 11 -5.90 -0.63 7.59
C THR A 11 -6.74 -0.34 6.35
N ARG A 12 -6.32 0.62 5.50
CA ARG A 12 -6.81 0.68 4.13
C ARG A 12 -6.04 -0.32 3.28
N GLU A 13 -6.62 -1.49 3.09
CA GLU A 13 -6.13 -2.49 2.14
C GLU A 13 -6.76 -2.25 0.77
N THR A 14 -5.97 -1.86 -0.23
CA THR A 14 -6.40 -1.95 -1.62
C THR A 14 -6.03 -3.34 -2.11
N LYS A 15 -6.92 -4.32 -1.89
CA LYS A 15 -6.75 -5.69 -2.38
C LYS A 15 -7.25 -5.75 -3.82
N LEU A 16 -6.31 -5.82 -4.77
CA LEU A 16 -6.64 -6.04 -6.17
C LEU A 16 -6.70 -7.55 -6.42
N SER A 17 -7.90 -8.11 -6.45
CA SER A 17 -8.14 -9.47 -6.96
C SER A 17 -8.35 -9.37 -8.47
N ILE A 18 -7.36 -9.79 -9.25
CA ILE A 18 -7.47 -9.88 -10.71
C ILE A 18 -8.31 -11.12 -11.04
N LEU A 19 -9.43 -10.93 -11.74
CA LEU A 19 -10.27 -12.03 -12.22
C LEU A 19 -9.56 -12.77 -13.37
N PRO A 20 -9.70 -14.11 -13.45
CA PRO A 20 -9.03 -14.90 -14.47
C PRO A 20 -9.55 -14.55 -15.86
N PHE A 21 -8.61 -14.24 -16.76
CA PHE A 21 -8.90 -13.97 -18.17
C PHE A 21 -9.17 -15.30 -18.87
N HIS A 22 -10.45 -15.57 -19.16
CA HIS A 22 -10.86 -16.77 -19.89
C HIS A 22 -10.48 -16.62 -21.36
N ARG A 23 -9.35 -17.23 -21.76
CA ARG A 23 -8.90 -17.22 -23.15
C ARG A 23 -9.47 -18.41 -23.90
N GLU A 24 -10.34 -18.13 -24.85
CA GLU A 24 -10.90 -19.09 -25.80
C GLU A 24 -9.79 -19.63 -26.73
N VAL A 25 -9.58 -20.94 -26.68
CA VAL A 25 -8.52 -21.64 -27.44
C VAL A 25 -9.04 -21.93 -28.85
N GLY A 26 -8.74 -21.04 -29.78
CA GLY A 26 -8.86 -21.29 -31.21
C GLY A 26 -7.65 -22.05 -31.73
N GLY A 27 -7.81 -23.36 -31.97
CA GLY A 27 -6.77 -24.24 -32.49
C GLY A 27 -6.28 -23.86 -33.88
N ARG A 28 -4.96 -23.78 -34.06
CA ARG A 28 -4.30 -23.92 -35.36
C ARG A 28 -3.12 -24.88 -35.26
N LYS A 29 -3.18 -25.89 -36.13
CA LYS A 29 -2.13 -26.87 -36.39
C LYS A 29 -1.03 -26.29 -37.26
N ALA A 30 0.12 -26.97 -37.16
CA ALA A 30 1.16 -27.18 -38.17
C ALA A 30 2.42 -26.30 -38.09
N GLY A 31 3.57 -26.99 -38.16
CA GLY A 31 4.87 -26.39 -38.43
C GLY A 31 6.04 -27.14 -37.80
N ALA A 32 6.27 -28.39 -38.21
CA ALA A 32 7.51 -29.10 -37.88
C ALA A 32 8.66 -28.56 -38.74
N CYS A 33 9.75 -28.08 -38.11
CA CYS A 33 11.04 -27.86 -38.76
C CYS A 33 12.12 -28.65 -38.01
N ARG A 34 12.90 -29.42 -38.77
CA ARG A 34 14.01 -30.28 -38.32
C ARG A 34 15.30 -29.87 -39.02
N ALA A 35 16.42 -30.11 -38.33
CA ALA A 35 17.83 -30.04 -38.73
C ALA A 35 18.44 -28.61 -38.84
N GLY A 36 19.68 -28.32 -38.43
CA GLY A 36 20.84 -29.15 -38.04
C GLY A 36 21.93 -28.30 -37.34
N PRO A 37 23.18 -28.79 -37.19
CA PRO A 37 24.05 -28.45 -36.05
C PRO A 37 25.27 -27.53 -36.34
N ARG A 38 25.86 -27.07 -35.22
CA ARG A 38 27.27 -26.69 -34.96
C ARG A 38 27.90 -25.52 -35.76
N GLU A 39 28.32 -24.47 -35.04
CA GLU A 39 29.69 -23.95 -35.16
C GLU A 39 30.14 -23.10 -33.96
N SER A 40 31.43 -23.24 -33.63
CA SER A 40 32.13 -22.55 -32.55
C SER A 40 32.71 -21.22 -33.03
N GLY A 41 32.73 -20.19 -32.17
CA GLY A 41 33.50 -18.99 -32.47
C GLY A 41 33.58 -18.03 -31.31
N ARG A 42 34.79 -17.88 -30.76
CA ARG A 42 35.16 -16.86 -29.76
C ARG A 42 35.06 -15.46 -30.37
N GLY A 43 34.63 -14.49 -29.57
CA GLY A 43 34.71 -13.07 -29.93
C GLY A 43 34.53 -12.20 -28.69
N VAL A 44 35.64 -11.71 -28.15
CA VAL A 44 35.71 -10.71 -27.10
C VAL A 44 35.48 -9.33 -27.74
N CYS A 45 34.56 -8.54 -27.21
CA CYS A 45 34.50 -7.09 -27.41
C CYS A 45 33.98 -6.41 -26.14
N PHE A 46 34.86 -5.61 -25.50
CA PHE A 46 34.44 -4.53 -24.60
C PHE A 46 34.00 -3.33 -25.44
N PRO A 47 33.09 -2.49 -24.92
CA PRO A 47 33.60 -1.17 -24.52
C PRO A 47 32.99 -0.63 -23.21
N ARG A 48 33.83 0.14 -22.51
CA ARG A 48 33.45 1.15 -21.52
C ARG A 48 32.58 2.23 -22.17
N SER A 49 31.48 2.60 -21.53
CA SER A 49 31.05 4.01 -21.48
C SER A 49 30.23 4.26 -20.22
N THR A 50 30.75 5.19 -19.42
CA THR A 50 30.12 5.81 -18.26
C THR A 50 29.07 6.81 -18.73
N CYS A 51 27.81 6.63 -18.33
CA CYS A 51 26.82 7.70 -18.25
C CYS A 51 26.07 7.53 -16.93
N ALA A 52 26.31 8.46 -16.00
CA ALA A 52 25.51 8.58 -14.78
C ALA A 52 24.21 9.35 -15.11
N PRO A 53 23.02 8.85 -14.76
CA PRO A 53 21.80 9.65 -14.81
C PRO A 53 21.53 10.32 -13.45
N ALA A 54 21.06 11.56 -13.53
CA ALA A 54 20.68 12.41 -12.41
C ALA A 54 19.36 11.94 -11.73
N PRO A 55 19.16 12.24 -10.44
CA PRO A 55 17.95 11.86 -9.71
C PRO A 55 16.69 12.61 -10.20
N CYS A 56 15.58 11.87 -10.31
CA CYS A 56 14.25 12.36 -10.65
C CYS A 56 13.78 13.44 -9.65
N ARG A 57 13.89 14.72 -10.03
CA ARG A 57 13.34 15.84 -9.27
C ARG A 57 12.11 16.38 -10.00
N ALA A 58 10.94 16.14 -9.42
CA ALA A 58 9.68 16.67 -9.92
C ALA A 58 9.66 18.21 -9.83
N SER A 59 9.61 18.89 -10.96
CA SER A 59 9.47 20.34 -11.06
C SER A 59 7.99 20.75 -11.09
N VAL A 60 7.58 21.59 -10.15
CA VAL A 60 6.26 22.24 -10.06
C VAL A 60 6.23 23.46 -11.00
N PRO A 61 5.27 23.62 -11.93
CA PRO A 61 5.18 24.83 -12.74
C PRO A 61 4.28 25.88 -12.07
N ALA A 62 4.83 27.09 -11.94
CA ALA A 62 4.15 28.30 -11.50
C ALA A 62 3.65 29.14 -12.68
N HIS A 63 2.62 29.95 -12.35
CA HIS A 63 1.82 30.91 -13.10
C HIS A 63 2.26 31.47 -14.48
N ARG A 64 1.23 31.53 -15.33
CA ARG A 64 1.00 32.34 -16.55
C ARG A 64 1.32 33.83 -16.35
N PRO A 65 1.76 34.52 -17.42
CA PRO A 65 0.89 35.59 -17.94
C PRO A 65 0.80 35.66 -19.47
N THR A 66 -0.25 36.36 -19.90
CA THR A 66 -0.73 36.67 -21.25
C THR A 66 0.19 37.62 -22.05
N GLN A 67 0.36 37.36 -23.36
CA GLN A 67 0.55 38.43 -24.37
C GLN A 67 0.16 38.00 -25.80
N ARG A 68 -0.13 39.00 -26.62
CA ARG A 68 -0.99 38.99 -27.83
C ARG A 68 -0.16 39.32 -29.09
N ALA A 69 -0.40 38.53 -30.16
CA ALA A 69 -0.31 38.82 -31.61
C ALA A 69 1.05 39.03 -32.36
N ASN A 70 1.37 38.01 -33.19
CA ASN A 70 1.79 37.95 -34.63
C ASN A 70 2.92 38.84 -35.25
N PRO A 71 3.54 38.47 -36.41
CA PRO A 71 3.60 37.18 -37.12
C PRO A 71 5.02 36.80 -37.65
N THR A 72 5.13 35.59 -38.23
CA THR A 72 6.16 35.19 -39.22
C THR A 72 7.56 34.82 -38.72
N MET A 73 7.68 33.62 -38.16
CA MET A 73 8.91 32.83 -38.30
C MET A 73 8.55 31.37 -38.14
N ARG A 74 8.92 30.56 -39.15
CA ARG A 74 8.75 29.09 -39.12
C ARG A 74 9.57 28.54 -37.96
N PRO A 75 8.96 27.94 -36.92
CA PRO A 75 9.71 27.22 -35.92
C PRO A 75 9.83 25.77 -36.39
N SER A 76 11.07 25.31 -36.60
CA SER A 76 11.37 23.89 -36.69
C SER A 76 10.84 23.20 -35.43
N LEU A 77 9.76 22.43 -35.59
CA LEU A 77 9.18 21.59 -34.55
C LEU A 77 10.10 20.39 -34.29
N LEU A 78 11.24 20.64 -33.64
CA LEU A 78 11.88 19.63 -32.81
C LEU A 78 11.09 19.62 -31.51
N ALA A 79 9.97 18.90 -31.49
CA ALA A 79 9.32 18.54 -30.24
C ALA A 79 10.28 17.58 -29.51
N PRO A 80 10.86 17.95 -28.35
CA PRO A 80 11.46 16.94 -27.50
C PRO A 80 10.32 16.03 -27.08
N SER A 81 10.31 14.80 -27.59
CA SER A 81 9.50 13.72 -27.06
C SER A 81 9.98 13.44 -25.63
N LEU A 82 9.47 14.24 -24.69
CA LEU A 82 9.39 13.91 -23.27
C LEU A 82 8.40 12.75 -23.17
N LEU A 83 8.81 11.57 -23.62
CA LEU A 83 8.21 10.33 -23.17
C LEU A 83 8.37 10.37 -21.65
N PRO A 84 7.28 10.38 -20.87
CA PRO A 84 7.42 10.17 -19.44
C PRO A 84 8.19 8.86 -19.32
N LEU A 85 9.34 8.88 -18.62
CA LEU A 85 10.01 7.67 -18.20
C LEU A 85 8.98 6.92 -17.34
N ALA A 86 8.24 6.03 -17.98
CA ALA A 86 7.30 5.16 -17.29
C ALA A 86 8.17 4.32 -16.36
N CYS A 87 7.86 4.39 -15.07
CA CYS A 87 8.58 3.63 -14.04
C CYS A 87 8.14 2.16 -14.17
N ALA A 88 8.58 1.51 -15.23
CA ALA A 88 8.31 0.12 -15.54
C ALA A 88 9.21 -0.73 -14.64
N LEU A 89 8.61 -1.37 -13.65
CA LEU A 89 9.33 -2.22 -12.71
C LEU A 89 9.28 -3.66 -13.21
N GLN A 90 10.36 -4.40 -13.00
CA GLN A 90 10.43 -5.79 -13.42
C GLN A 90 10.62 -6.68 -12.19
N VAL A 91 9.81 -7.72 -12.08
CA VAL A 91 9.96 -8.74 -11.05
C VAL A 91 10.75 -9.88 -11.66
N TYR A 92 11.84 -10.24 -11.00
CA TYR A 92 12.68 -11.37 -11.33
C TYR A 92 12.47 -12.49 -10.32
N HIS A 93 12.80 -13.71 -10.72
CA HIS A 93 12.78 -14.86 -9.83
C HIS A 93 13.94 -15.80 -10.11
N ARG A 94 14.26 -16.64 -9.14
CA ARG A 94 15.20 -17.76 -9.29
C ARG A 94 14.95 -18.83 -8.25
N LEU A 95 15.45 -20.03 -8.52
CA LEU A 95 15.39 -21.16 -7.59
C LEU A 95 16.81 -21.48 -7.12
N LEU A 96 17.09 -21.24 -5.84
CA LEU A 96 18.36 -21.63 -5.24
C LEU A 96 18.26 -23.06 -4.72
N LEU A 97 19.16 -23.94 -5.16
CA LEU A 97 19.34 -25.26 -4.59
C LEU A 97 20.68 -25.31 -3.86
N PRO A 98 20.76 -25.92 -2.66
CA PRO A 98 22.02 -25.99 -1.91
C PRO A 98 23.11 -26.79 -2.62
N SER A 99 22.73 -27.71 -3.51
CA SER A 99 23.64 -28.60 -4.25
C SER A 99 24.12 -28.04 -5.60
N LEU A 100 23.61 -26.89 -6.04
CA LEU A 100 23.92 -26.33 -7.35
C LEU A 100 24.41 -24.88 -7.23
N PRO A 101 25.24 -24.40 -8.17
CA PRO A 101 25.59 -22.99 -8.23
C PRO A 101 24.33 -22.14 -8.38
N ALA A 102 24.35 -20.94 -7.79
CA ALA A 102 23.22 -20.02 -7.85
C ALA A 102 22.89 -19.67 -9.30
N PRO A 103 21.67 -19.94 -9.79
CA PRO A 103 21.28 -19.59 -11.14
C PRO A 103 21.13 -18.08 -11.30
N THR A 104 21.22 -17.64 -12.56
CA THR A 104 20.89 -16.28 -12.99
C THR A 104 19.41 -15.99 -12.77
N TRP A 105 19.07 -14.72 -12.55
CA TRP A 105 17.67 -14.28 -12.46
C TRP A 105 16.94 -14.43 -13.79
N SER A 106 15.72 -14.95 -13.74
CA SER A 106 14.79 -14.99 -14.87
C SER A 106 13.66 -13.98 -14.66
N LEU A 107 13.17 -13.39 -15.75
CA LEU A 107 12.05 -12.44 -15.68
C LEU A 107 10.77 -13.18 -15.29
N ARG A 108 10.12 -12.72 -14.23
CA ARG A 108 8.85 -13.27 -13.73
C ARG A 108 7.65 -12.49 -14.26
N ALA A 109 7.70 -11.16 -14.16
CA ALA A 109 6.59 -10.29 -14.53
C ALA A 109 7.07 -8.85 -14.73
N SER A 110 6.27 -8.07 -15.47
CA SER A 110 6.41 -6.62 -15.58
C SER A 110 5.28 -5.94 -14.81
N LEU A 111 5.61 -4.89 -14.08
CA LEU A 111 4.69 -4.09 -13.29
C LEU A 111 4.58 -2.69 -13.88
N ASP A 112 3.36 -2.19 -14.01
CA ASP A 112 3.10 -0.79 -14.27
C ASP A 112 2.35 -0.19 -13.07
N LEU A 113 3.09 0.52 -12.23
CA LEU A 113 2.52 1.22 -11.07
C LEU A 113 1.87 2.56 -11.44
N THR A 114 2.06 3.04 -12.66
CA THR A 114 1.50 4.31 -13.14
C THR A 114 0.06 4.14 -13.66
N ALA A 115 -0.29 2.91 -14.07
CA ALA A 115 -1.66 2.56 -14.41
C ALA A 115 -2.61 2.68 -13.20
N ALA A 116 -3.85 3.08 -13.45
CA ALA A 116 -4.92 3.13 -12.46
C ALA A 116 -6.07 2.22 -12.92
N PRO A 117 -6.18 0.98 -12.41
CA PRO A 117 -5.37 0.37 -11.35
C PRO A 117 -3.97 -0.07 -11.82
N PRO A 118 -3.01 -0.25 -10.89
CA PRO A 118 -1.70 -0.82 -11.18
C PRO A 118 -1.83 -2.15 -11.90
N SER A 119 -0.97 -2.39 -12.89
CA SER A 119 -1.03 -3.60 -13.70
C SER A 119 0.11 -4.58 -13.38
N TYR A 120 -0.20 -5.87 -13.49
CA TYR A 120 0.73 -6.98 -13.35
C TYR A 120 0.65 -7.84 -14.61
N ALA A 121 1.75 -7.93 -15.36
CA ALA A 121 1.84 -8.72 -16.58
C ALA A 121 2.86 -9.86 -16.40
N PRO A 122 2.42 -11.12 -16.23
CA PRO A 122 3.34 -12.24 -16.08
C PRO A 122 4.14 -12.48 -17.36
N ALA A 123 5.42 -12.85 -17.21
CA ALA A 123 6.27 -13.22 -18.32
C ALA A 123 5.89 -14.63 -18.81
N PRO A 124 5.76 -14.86 -20.13
CA PRO A 124 5.25 -16.12 -20.67
C PRO A 124 6.15 -17.33 -20.39
N GLN A 125 7.44 -17.10 -20.12
CA GLN A 125 8.44 -18.15 -19.89
C GLN A 125 8.78 -18.34 -18.40
N ALA A 126 8.12 -17.62 -17.49
CA ALA A 126 8.46 -17.65 -16.07
C ALA A 126 8.28 -19.04 -15.45
N ALA A 127 7.16 -19.72 -15.77
CA ALA A 127 6.88 -21.07 -15.28
C ALA A 127 7.90 -22.08 -15.83
N ASP A 128 8.19 -22.03 -17.13
CA ASP A 128 9.15 -22.93 -17.79
C ASP A 128 10.56 -22.74 -17.22
N ALA A 129 10.99 -21.50 -16.98
CA ALA A 129 12.29 -21.20 -16.38
C ALA A 129 12.41 -21.75 -14.94
N LEU A 130 11.32 -21.66 -14.16
CA LEU A 130 11.30 -22.23 -12.80
C LEU A 130 11.39 -23.77 -12.85
N LEU A 131 10.63 -24.40 -13.74
CA LEU A 131 10.60 -25.86 -13.87
C LEU A 131 11.93 -26.41 -14.40
N ALA A 132 12.56 -25.73 -15.35
CA ALA A 132 13.89 -26.08 -15.84
C ALA A 132 14.93 -26.03 -14.72
N SER A 133 14.83 -25.04 -13.83
CA SER A 133 15.69 -24.92 -12.65
C SER A 133 15.38 -25.99 -11.59
N GLY A 134 14.11 -26.39 -11.48
CA GLY A 134 13.64 -27.39 -10.51
C GLY A 134 13.83 -28.85 -10.95
N ALA A 135 13.97 -29.13 -12.25
CA ALA A 135 14.12 -30.50 -12.78
C ALA A 135 15.41 -31.21 -12.29
N GLY A 136 16.43 -30.44 -11.85
CA GLY A 136 17.63 -30.96 -11.19
C GLY A 136 17.49 -31.13 -9.68
N ALA A 137 16.42 -30.61 -9.08
CA ALA A 137 16.14 -30.72 -7.66
C ALA A 137 15.55 -32.10 -7.36
N GLY A 138 16.40 -33.06 -6.97
CA GLY A 138 15.91 -34.28 -6.33
C GLY A 138 14.91 -33.89 -5.23
N GLY A 139 13.75 -34.56 -5.19
CA GLY A 139 12.48 -34.10 -4.59
C GLY A 139 12.43 -33.78 -3.09
N GLY A 140 13.55 -33.44 -2.45
CA GLY A 140 13.68 -33.13 -1.03
C GLY A 140 13.28 -31.71 -0.61
N GLY A 141 12.82 -30.84 -1.51
CA GLY A 141 12.27 -29.53 -1.14
C GLY A 141 13.24 -28.61 -0.37
N GLU A 142 14.54 -28.84 -0.48
CA GLU A 142 15.60 -28.14 0.26
C GLU A 142 16.01 -26.80 -0.38
N GLY A 143 15.38 -26.43 -1.49
CA GLY A 143 15.66 -25.17 -2.18
C GLY A 143 14.93 -23.96 -1.59
N VAL A 144 15.37 -22.77 -2.00
CA VAL A 144 14.71 -21.49 -1.72
C VAL A 144 14.31 -20.86 -3.05
N TYR A 145 13.02 -20.61 -3.22
CA TYR A 145 12.50 -19.79 -4.30
C TYR A 145 12.62 -18.32 -3.91
N GLN A 146 13.32 -17.54 -4.72
CA GLN A 146 13.54 -16.11 -4.49
C GLN A 146 12.87 -15.28 -5.57
N VAL A 147 12.38 -14.11 -5.16
CA VAL A 147 11.84 -13.07 -6.03
C VAL A 147 12.56 -11.76 -5.74
N ALA A 148 12.88 -11.01 -6.77
CA ALA A 148 13.56 -9.72 -6.68
C ALA A 148 12.81 -8.66 -7.49
N LEU A 149 12.91 -7.41 -7.07
CA LEU A 149 12.36 -6.26 -7.79
C LEU A 149 13.50 -5.46 -8.42
N ALA A 150 13.58 -5.50 -9.74
CA ALA A 150 14.50 -4.66 -10.50
C ALA A 150 13.93 -3.25 -10.64
N GLN A 151 14.75 -2.28 -10.25
CA GLN A 151 14.47 -0.86 -10.41
C GLN A 151 15.37 -0.28 -11.49
N GLU A 152 14.82 0.62 -12.29
CA GLU A 152 15.56 1.28 -13.37
C GLU A 152 16.81 1.99 -12.81
N GLY A 153 17.96 1.76 -13.43
CA GLY A 153 19.24 2.32 -12.99
C GLY A 153 19.87 1.70 -11.73
N SER A 154 19.23 0.69 -11.10
CA SER A 154 19.79 -0.02 -9.95
C SER A 154 20.53 -1.29 -10.38
N ARG A 155 21.63 -1.61 -9.69
CA ARG A 155 22.40 -2.83 -9.95
C ARG A 155 21.72 -4.03 -9.30
N GLU A 156 21.98 -5.23 -9.81
CA GLU A 156 21.34 -6.46 -9.33
C GLU A 156 21.59 -6.69 -7.82
N GLU A 157 22.79 -6.36 -7.35
CA GLU A 157 23.18 -6.45 -5.94
C GLU A 157 22.33 -5.56 -5.01
N ASP A 158 21.71 -4.51 -5.53
CA ASP A 158 20.91 -3.55 -4.78
C ASP A 158 19.40 -3.88 -4.81
N TRP A 159 18.99 -4.90 -5.58
CA TRP A 159 17.58 -5.22 -5.74
C TRP A 159 16.98 -5.78 -4.44
N PRO A 160 15.86 -5.23 -3.94
CA PRO A 160 15.17 -5.82 -2.81
C PRO A 160 14.60 -7.18 -3.22
N PHE A 161 14.90 -8.21 -2.45
CA PHE A 161 14.45 -9.58 -2.69
C PHE A 161 13.76 -10.19 -1.47
N ALA A 162 12.91 -11.17 -1.73
CA ALA A 162 12.26 -12.00 -0.71
C ALA A 162 12.34 -13.47 -1.13
N GLY A 163 12.28 -14.38 -0.16
CA GLY A 163 12.43 -15.80 -0.43
C GLY A 163 11.56 -16.69 0.46
N VAL A 164 11.18 -17.84 -0.08
CA VAL A 164 10.40 -18.89 0.59
C VAL A 164 10.96 -20.25 0.21
N ARG A 165 10.64 -21.30 0.96
CA ARG A 165 11.08 -22.65 0.55
C ARG A 165 10.45 -23.01 -0.79
N ALA A 166 11.27 -23.57 -1.67
CA ALA A 166 10.92 -23.90 -3.04
C ALA A 166 9.68 -24.79 -3.15
N CYS A 167 9.59 -25.80 -2.27
CA CYS A 167 8.48 -26.72 -2.30
C CYS A 167 7.14 -26.04 -2.00
N TYR A 168 7.10 -25.04 -1.11
CA TYR A 168 5.88 -24.27 -0.89
C TYR A 168 5.52 -23.45 -2.12
N ALA A 169 6.50 -22.79 -2.76
CA ALA A 169 6.26 -22.00 -3.97
C ALA A 169 5.71 -22.84 -5.14
N LEU A 170 6.20 -24.07 -5.30
CA LEU A 170 5.75 -25.01 -6.33
C LEU A 170 4.37 -25.63 -6.03
N SER A 171 3.92 -25.57 -4.78
CA SER A 171 2.64 -26.13 -4.32
C SER A 171 1.56 -25.09 -4.02
N ALA A 172 1.91 -23.80 -4.04
CA ALA A 172 1.02 -22.72 -3.63
C ALA A 172 -0.08 -22.49 -4.68
N ALA A 173 -1.33 -22.45 -4.23
CA ALA A 173 -2.47 -22.19 -5.11
C ALA A 173 -2.53 -20.73 -5.59
N SER A 174 -2.00 -19.82 -4.78
CA SER A 174 -1.84 -18.42 -5.14
C SER A 174 -0.71 -17.78 -4.35
N ASP A 175 -0.25 -16.64 -4.82
CA ASP A 175 0.78 -15.88 -4.14
C ASP A 175 0.51 -14.37 -4.17
N SER A 176 1.26 -13.66 -3.33
CA SER A 176 1.12 -12.23 -3.13
C SER A 176 2.48 -11.55 -3.11
N LEU A 177 2.63 -10.55 -3.97
CA LEU A 177 3.78 -9.64 -4.01
C LEU A 177 3.37 -8.35 -3.31
N ILE A 178 4.00 -8.09 -2.17
CA ILE A 178 3.69 -6.94 -1.32
C ILE A 178 4.80 -5.92 -1.51
N LEU A 179 4.48 -4.81 -2.17
CA LEU A 179 5.41 -3.70 -2.39
C LEU A 179 5.12 -2.59 -1.39
N ARG A 180 6.15 -2.16 -0.65
CA ARG A 180 6.05 -0.93 0.14
C ARG A 180 6.60 0.23 -0.67
N LEU A 181 5.78 1.26 -0.79
CA LEU A 181 6.09 2.49 -1.51
C LEU A 181 6.52 3.56 -0.52
N SER A 182 7.42 4.44 -0.94
CA SER A 182 7.78 5.66 -0.21
C SER A 182 6.64 6.69 -0.30
N SER A 183 6.77 7.82 0.40
CA SER A 183 5.84 8.95 0.24
C SER A 183 5.84 9.54 -1.17
N ALA A 184 6.89 9.30 -1.95
CA ALA A 184 7.00 9.70 -3.36
C ALA A 184 6.39 8.68 -4.34
N GLY A 185 5.94 7.51 -3.86
CA GLY A 185 5.40 6.44 -4.69
C GLY A 185 6.43 5.41 -5.18
N GLU A 186 7.72 5.61 -4.89
CA GLU A 186 8.79 4.69 -5.29
C GLU A 186 8.83 3.44 -4.40
N PRO A 187 8.89 2.21 -4.95
CA PRO A 187 9.00 0.99 -4.16
C PRO A 187 10.38 0.84 -3.53
N TYR A 188 10.44 0.53 -2.23
CA TYR A 188 11.71 0.36 -1.51
C TYR A 188 11.85 -0.99 -0.79
N THR A 189 10.75 -1.73 -0.57
CA THR A 189 10.82 -3.12 -0.09
C THR A 189 9.89 -4.04 -0.87
N LEU A 190 10.33 -5.28 -1.01
CA LEU A 190 9.54 -6.40 -1.53
C LEU A 190 9.32 -7.43 -0.41
N ALA A 191 8.07 -7.86 -0.22
CA ALA A 191 7.73 -9.02 0.57
C ALA A 191 6.94 -10.02 -0.28
N TYR A 192 7.09 -11.30 0.03
CA TYR A 192 6.49 -12.40 -0.72
C TYR A 192 5.77 -13.35 0.23
N ALA A 193 4.50 -13.62 -0.04
CA ALA A 193 3.69 -14.53 0.76
C ALA A 193 2.88 -15.48 -0.14
N LEU A 194 2.76 -16.72 0.32
CA LEU A 194 2.10 -17.82 -0.36
C LEU A 194 0.76 -18.17 0.31
N VAL A 195 -0.18 -18.70 -0.47
CA VAL A 195 -1.44 -19.26 0.02
C VAL A 195 -1.56 -20.71 -0.47
N PRO A 196 -1.79 -21.70 0.42
CA PRO A 196 -1.87 -21.56 1.88
C PRO A 196 -0.54 -21.14 2.50
N ALA A 197 -0.61 -20.43 3.63
CA ALA A 197 0.57 -20.02 4.36
C ALA A 197 1.34 -21.26 4.87
N PRO A 198 2.68 -21.28 4.79
CA PRO A 198 3.48 -22.36 5.35
C PRO A 198 3.19 -22.55 6.85
N ALA A 199 3.06 -23.80 7.29
CA ALA A 199 2.90 -24.09 8.71
C ALA A 199 4.14 -23.63 9.51
N PRO A 200 3.98 -23.06 10.72
CA PRO A 200 5.10 -22.72 11.58
C PRO A 200 5.87 -23.98 11.98
N ALA A 201 7.19 -23.96 11.87
CA ALA A 201 8.08 -25.10 12.14
C ALA A 201 8.02 -25.52 13.63
N PRO A 202 8.23 -26.81 13.99
CA PRO A 202 9.31 -27.69 13.50
C PRO A 202 8.95 -28.74 12.43
N SER A 203 7.66 -28.94 12.13
CA SER A 203 7.16 -29.96 11.18
C SER A 203 6.73 -29.36 9.85
N ALA A 204 7.48 -28.37 9.35
CA ALA A 204 7.29 -27.77 8.03
C ALA A 204 7.70 -28.76 6.93
N SER A 205 6.98 -29.87 6.81
CA SER A 205 7.10 -30.77 5.68
C SER A 205 6.53 -30.10 4.44
N CYS A 206 7.16 -30.35 3.31
CA CYS A 206 6.69 -29.86 2.03
C CYS A 206 5.36 -30.54 1.70
N PRO A 207 4.33 -29.78 1.31
CA PRO A 207 3.10 -30.37 0.82
C PRO A 207 3.38 -31.15 -0.47
N PRO A 208 2.59 -32.19 -0.78
CA PRO A 208 2.72 -32.90 -2.04
C PRO A 208 2.46 -31.93 -3.20
N THR A 209 3.40 -31.85 -4.14
CA THR A 209 3.26 -31.03 -5.35
C THR A 209 2.10 -31.58 -6.18
N SER A 210 0.98 -30.87 -6.21
CA SER A 210 -0.23 -31.28 -6.94
C SER A 210 -0.57 -30.34 -8.10
N LEU A 211 0.17 -29.26 -8.29
CA LEU A 211 -0.14 -28.24 -9.31
C LEU A 211 0.54 -28.58 -10.64
N ALA A 212 -0.21 -28.40 -11.72
CA ALA A 212 0.34 -28.53 -13.05
C ALA A 212 1.33 -27.37 -13.32
N PRO A 213 2.41 -27.61 -14.09
CA PRO A 213 3.32 -26.59 -14.60
C PRO A 213 2.66 -25.30 -15.07
N SER A 214 1.55 -25.43 -15.79
CA SER A 214 0.82 -24.31 -16.37
C SER A 214 0.19 -23.42 -15.29
N ASP A 215 -0.21 -23.95 -14.14
CA ASP A 215 -0.90 -23.18 -13.10
C ASP A 215 0.05 -22.32 -12.25
N LEU A 216 1.37 -22.48 -12.42
CA LEU A 216 2.37 -21.68 -11.72
C LEU A 216 2.23 -20.20 -12.12
N PHE A 217 2.13 -19.33 -11.11
CA PHE A 217 2.03 -17.86 -11.25
C PHE A 217 0.76 -17.33 -11.93
N HIS A 218 -0.25 -18.16 -12.19
CA HIS A 218 -1.52 -17.67 -12.74
C HIS A 218 -2.34 -16.85 -11.76
N ASN A 219 -2.17 -17.09 -10.45
CA ASN A 219 -2.90 -16.39 -9.40
C ASN A 219 -1.96 -15.59 -8.50
N THR A 220 -1.36 -14.54 -9.07
CA THR A 220 -0.52 -13.60 -8.33
C THR A 220 -1.30 -12.33 -8.01
N THR A 221 -1.30 -11.95 -6.74
CA THR A 221 -1.91 -10.72 -6.25
C THR A 221 -0.84 -9.67 -5.96
N LEU A 222 -1.03 -8.45 -6.45
CA LEU A 222 -0.15 -7.31 -6.15
C LEU A 222 -0.77 -6.49 -5.02
N VAL A 223 -0.02 -6.28 -3.93
CA VAL A 223 -0.46 -5.46 -2.79
C VAL A 223 0.49 -4.29 -2.63
N LEU A 224 -0.02 -3.07 -2.87
CA LEU A 224 0.74 -1.84 -2.67
C LEU A 224 0.45 -1.26 -1.28
N ARG A 225 1.51 -0.96 -0.51
CA ARG A 225 1.43 -0.34 0.81
C ARG A 225 2.16 0.99 0.79
N SER A 226 1.44 2.09 0.88
CA SER A 226 1.99 3.42 1.13
C SER A 226 2.30 3.59 2.62
N PRO A 227 3.18 4.53 3.02
CA PRO A 227 3.45 4.75 4.43
C PRO A 227 2.20 5.28 5.12
N ASP A 228 1.81 4.62 6.21
CA ASP A 228 0.68 5.05 7.02
C ASP A 228 0.97 6.43 7.62
N ARG A 229 0.01 7.35 7.49
CA ARG A 229 0.06 8.59 8.24
C ARG A 229 -0.35 8.28 9.67
N ILE A 230 0.57 8.55 10.60
CA ILE A 230 0.26 8.48 12.02
C ILE A 230 -0.93 9.41 12.29
N PRO A 231 -2.01 8.93 12.94
CA PRO A 231 -3.14 9.78 13.26
C PRO A 231 -2.66 10.98 14.11
N PRO A 232 -3.25 12.17 13.93
CA PRO A 232 -2.84 13.33 14.69
C PRO A 232 -3.02 13.06 16.19
N LEU A 233 -1.95 13.30 16.96
CA LEU A 233 -2.02 13.18 18.42
C LEU A 233 -2.91 14.31 18.96
N ALA A 234 -3.89 13.95 19.79
CA ALA A 234 -4.68 14.91 20.55
C ALA A 234 -3.82 15.48 21.68
N LEU A 235 -3.06 16.53 21.40
CA LEU A 235 -2.33 17.28 22.41
C LEU A 235 -3.32 18.05 23.29
N LYS A 236 -3.04 18.11 24.60
CA LYS A 236 -3.79 19.00 25.50
C LYS A 236 -3.58 20.43 25.01
N VAL A 237 -4.68 21.13 24.76
CA VAL A 237 -4.62 22.56 24.41
C VAL A 237 -4.02 23.30 25.61
N PRO A 238 -2.97 24.13 25.41
CA PRO A 238 -2.39 24.88 26.51
C PRO A 238 -3.46 25.78 27.14
N PRO A 239 -3.50 25.90 28.47
CA PRO A 239 -4.34 26.87 29.14
C PRO A 239 -4.07 28.27 28.56
N LYS A 240 -5.12 29.06 28.34
CA LYS A 240 -4.93 30.45 27.93
C LYS A 240 -4.17 31.19 29.04
N LEU A 241 -3.03 31.79 28.70
CA LEU A 241 -2.23 32.61 29.61
C LEU A 241 -2.72 34.06 29.54
N SER A 242 -2.75 34.74 30.68
CA SER A 242 -2.92 36.21 30.73
C SER A 242 -1.65 36.91 30.24
N GLU A 243 -1.70 38.22 29.99
CA GLU A 243 -0.53 39.05 29.64
C GLU A 243 0.57 39.01 30.71
N SER A 244 0.24 38.61 31.95
CA SER A 244 1.15 38.40 33.07
C SER A 244 1.75 36.98 33.16
N GLY A 245 1.42 36.07 32.25
CA GLY A 245 1.96 34.71 32.23
C GLY A 245 1.34 33.73 33.23
N GLU A 246 0.27 34.13 33.92
CA GLU A 246 -0.48 33.25 34.82
C GLU A 246 -1.62 32.54 34.06
N ALA A 247 -1.93 31.30 34.45
CA ALA A 247 -3.08 30.58 33.90
C ALA A 247 -4.36 31.35 34.23
N VAL A 248 -5.13 31.73 33.22
CA VAL A 248 -6.41 32.45 33.41
C VAL A 248 -7.31 31.58 34.28
N LYS A 249 -7.42 31.97 35.57
CA LYS A 249 -8.31 31.32 36.51
C LYS A 249 -9.74 31.53 35.98
N PRO A 250 -10.56 30.48 35.82
CA PRO A 250 -11.94 30.65 35.39
C PRO A 250 -12.60 31.68 36.31
N GLU A 251 -13.33 32.64 35.73
CA GLU A 251 -14.02 33.65 36.52
C GLU A 251 -14.81 32.96 37.63
N PRO A 252 -14.67 33.39 38.89
CA PRO A 252 -15.30 32.71 40.01
C PRO A 252 -16.80 32.64 39.75
N GLU A 253 -17.34 31.41 39.75
CA GLU A 253 -18.77 31.18 39.62
C GLU A 253 -19.48 31.94 40.74
N LYS A 254 -20.17 33.02 40.39
CA LYS A 254 -20.91 33.84 41.36
C LYS A 254 -21.90 32.94 42.09
N SER A 255 -21.87 32.97 43.42
CA SER A 255 -22.74 32.12 44.24
C SER A 255 -24.21 32.37 43.90
N PHE A 256 -25.04 31.34 44.05
CA PHE A 256 -26.48 31.41 43.78
C PHE A 256 -27.13 32.62 44.48
N ILE A 257 -26.80 32.86 45.76
CA ILE A 257 -27.28 34.03 46.50
C ILE A 257 -26.91 35.35 45.80
N GLN A 258 -25.68 35.49 45.30
CA GLN A 258 -25.24 36.72 44.61
C GLN A 258 -25.97 36.94 43.28
N LYS A 259 -26.44 35.87 42.63
CA LYS A 259 -27.23 35.98 41.40
C LYS A 259 -28.71 36.28 41.68
N TYR A 260 -29.26 35.79 42.78
CA TYR A 260 -30.71 35.80 43.03
C TYR A 260 -31.18 36.68 44.20
N TRP A 261 -30.28 37.39 44.91
CA TRP A 261 -30.66 38.24 46.05
C TRP A 261 -31.70 39.31 45.68
N MET A 262 -31.61 39.88 44.48
CA MET A 262 -32.57 40.89 44.00
C MET A 262 -34.00 40.32 43.84
N TYR A 263 -34.15 39.01 43.61
CA TYR A 263 -35.46 38.35 43.53
C TYR A 263 -35.94 37.83 44.90
N LEU A 264 -35.01 37.46 45.78
CA LEU A 264 -35.32 37.08 47.17
C LEU A 264 -35.92 38.24 47.97
N LEU A 265 -35.41 39.47 47.75
CA LEU A 265 -35.87 40.67 48.46
C LEU A 265 -37.38 40.96 48.28
N PRO A 266 -37.94 41.04 47.06
CA PRO A 266 -39.37 41.27 46.87
C PRO A 266 -40.23 40.08 47.32
N VAL A 267 -39.75 38.84 47.21
CA VAL A 267 -40.48 37.65 47.72
C VAL A 267 -40.58 37.68 49.23
N MET A 268 -39.50 38.01 49.95
CA MET A 268 -39.53 38.19 51.40
C MET A 268 -40.46 39.34 51.82
N LEU A 269 -40.42 40.47 51.10
CA LEU A 269 -41.31 41.60 51.36
C LEU A 269 -42.78 41.21 51.14
N LEU A 270 -43.07 40.50 50.05
CA LEU A 270 -44.41 39.97 49.77
C LEU A 270 -44.87 39.03 50.88
N LEU A 271 -44.02 38.11 51.35
CA LEU A 271 -44.35 37.19 52.45
C LEU A 271 -44.60 37.91 53.80
N LEU A 272 -43.96 39.05 54.04
CA LEU A 272 -44.16 39.88 55.24
C LEU A 272 -45.44 40.73 55.18
N VAL A 273 -45.83 41.17 53.99
CA VAL A 273 -47.05 41.99 53.78
C VAL A 273 -48.27 41.10 53.52
N ALA A 274 -48.08 39.86 53.05
CA ALA A 274 -49.14 38.89 52.93
C ALA A 274 -49.66 38.54 54.33
N PRO A 275 -50.96 38.74 54.62
CA PRO A 275 -51.53 38.36 55.91
C PRO A 275 -51.34 36.86 56.07
N GLY A 276 -50.67 36.45 57.15
CA GLY A 276 -50.53 35.05 57.53
C GLY A 276 -51.92 34.44 57.56
N GLY A 277 -52.15 33.42 56.72
CA GLY A 277 -53.38 32.65 56.74
C GLY A 277 -53.51 31.99 58.12
N GLY A 278 -54.27 32.62 59.00
CA GLY A 278 -54.88 31.95 60.13
C GLY A 278 -56.00 31.05 59.61
N GLU A 279 -55.99 29.79 60.04
CA GLU A 279 -57.01 28.80 59.74
C GLU A 279 -58.44 29.30 60.03
N GLY A 280 -59.38 28.96 59.13
CA GLY A 280 -60.81 29.26 59.28
C GLY A 280 -61.66 28.81 58.08
N GLU A 281 -62.05 27.53 58.09
CA GLU A 281 -63.37 26.97 57.74
C GLU A 281 -64.32 27.74 56.79
N GLY A 282 -64.82 27.06 55.74
CA GLY A 282 -66.17 27.34 55.20
C GLY A 282 -66.31 27.56 53.69
N GLY A 283 -66.58 26.48 52.97
CA GLY A 283 -67.65 26.32 51.96
C GLY A 283 -67.96 27.40 50.92
N GLY A 284 -67.97 26.96 49.66
CA GLY A 284 -69.22 26.99 48.87
C GLY A 284 -69.29 27.91 47.65
N GLY A 285 -69.55 27.29 46.50
CA GLY A 285 -70.25 27.87 45.34
C GLY A 285 -69.39 28.76 44.43
N GLY A 286 -69.39 28.66 43.10
CA GLY A 286 -70.32 28.02 42.18
C GLY A 286 -70.64 28.98 41.02
N GLY A 287 -70.26 28.61 39.80
CA GLY A 287 -71.09 28.76 38.60
C GLY A 287 -71.08 30.08 37.80
N GLY A 288 -71.01 29.90 36.47
CA GLY A 288 -71.56 30.78 35.43
C GLY A 288 -70.54 31.72 34.78
N ARG A 289 -70.40 31.80 33.46
CA ARG A 289 -71.18 31.28 32.33
C ARG A 289 -70.31 31.35 31.08
#